data_AF-A0AAW9MR67-F1
#
_entry.id   AF-A0AAW9MR67-F1
#
_cell.length_a   1.000
_cell.length_b   1.000
_cell.length_c   1.000
_cell.angle_alpha   90.00
_cell.angle_beta   90.00
_cell.angle_gamma   90.00
#
_symmetry.space_group_name_H-M   'P 1'
#
loop_
_entity.id
_entity.type
_entity.pdbx_description
1 polymer ?
#
loop_
_entity_poly.entity_id
_entity_poly.type
_entity_poly.pdbx_seq_one_letter_code
_entity_poly.pdbx_strand_id
1 'polypeptide(L)'
;MRKKKAAYIEADKLSSGILQLLMFSIRLSLSYNKDNILLLDNSTVYLDFKHKNLFLNSLFTLENQFQILFFTNDEEERDFYKRAGKNIIYLKE
;
A
#
# COMPACT_ATOMS: atom_id res chain seq x y z
N MET A 1 16.35 -23.81 24.23
CA MET A 1 15.28 -22.89 23.81
C MET A 1 14.47 -23.52 22.68
N ARG A 2 13.15 -23.73 22.83
CA ARG A 2 12.30 -24.14 21.71
C ARG A 2 12.20 -22.95 20.73
N LYS A 3 12.75 -23.10 19.51
CA LYS A 3 12.49 -22.16 18.42
C LYS A 3 10.99 -22.23 18.10
N LYS A 4 10.23 -21.17 18.38
CA LYS A 4 8.85 -21.03 17.88
C LYS A 4 8.95 -21.13 16.35
N LYS A 5 8.44 -22.21 15.75
CA LYS A 5 8.29 -22.30 14.30
C LYS A 5 7.30 -21.21 13.89
N ALA A 6 7.65 -20.40 12.90
CA ALA A 6 6.68 -19.50 12.29
C ALA A 6 5.49 -20.33 11.81
N ALA A 7 4.27 -19.93 12.19
CA ALA A 7 3.06 -20.60 11.72
C ALA A 7 2.99 -20.42 10.20
N TYR A 8 2.98 -21.53 9.47
CA TYR A 8 2.70 -21.52 8.04
C TYR A 8 1.21 -21.24 7.86
N ILE A 9 0.88 -20.19 7.12
CA ILE A 9 -0.48 -19.85 6.72
C ILE A 9 -0.48 -19.81 5.19
N GLU A 10 -1.36 -20.59 4.58
CA GLU A 10 -1.55 -20.60 3.14
C GLU A 10 -2.21 -19.28 2.70
N ALA A 11 -1.80 -18.76 1.54
CA ALA A 11 -2.25 -17.44 1.08
C ALA A 11 -3.75 -17.41 0.75
N ASP A 12 -4.33 -18.53 0.33
CA ASP A 12 -5.76 -18.71 0.06
C ASP A 12 -6.63 -18.66 1.32
N LYS A 13 -6.04 -18.85 2.50
CA LYS A 13 -6.69 -18.71 3.81
C LYS A 13 -6.67 -17.28 4.35
N LEU A 14 -6.01 -16.34 3.66
CA LEU A 14 -5.97 -14.93 4.03
C LEU A 14 -7.18 -14.19 3.47
N SER A 15 -7.67 -13.17 4.19
CA SER A 15 -8.67 -12.27 3.64
C SER A 15 -8.08 -11.45 2.49
N SER A 16 -8.92 -11.03 1.54
CA SER A 16 -8.49 -10.25 0.37
C SER A 16 -7.70 -8.99 0.75
N GLY A 17 -8.10 -8.30 1.84
CA GLY A 17 -7.37 -7.13 2.33
C GLY A 17 -5.97 -7.45 2.86
N ILE A 18 -5.80 -8.57 3.58
CA ILE A 18 -4.48 -9.01 4.06
C ILE A 18 -3.60 -9.45 2.88
N LEU A 19 -4.19 -10.15 1.90
CA LEU A 19 -3.49 -10.53 0.67
C LEU A 19 -3.02 -9.29 -0.10
N GLN A 20 -3.85 -8.24 -0.20
CA GLN A 20 -3.49 -6.97 -0.83
C GLN A 20 -2.31 -6.29 -0.13
N LEU A 21 -2.31 -6.22 1.20
CA LEU A 21 -1.19 -5.66 1.97
C LEU A 21 0.10 -6.47 1.81
N LEU A 22 -0.02 -7.81 1.78
CA LEU A 22 1.12 -8.70 1.58
C LEU A 22 1.74 -8.48 0.19
N MET A 23 0.91 -8.45 -0.85
CA MET A 23 1.35 -8.22 -2.23
C MET A 23 2.01 -6.85 -2.39
N PHE A 24 1.44 -5.82 -1.77
CA PHE A 24 2.04 -4.48 -1.73
C PHE A 24 3.44 -4.50 -1.07
N SER A 25 3.57 -5.16 0.08
CA SER A 25 4.85 -5.28 0.80
C SER A 25 5.92 -6.02 -0.02
N ILE A 26 5.53 -7.10 -0.70
CA ILE A 26 6.42 -7.83 -1.63
C ILE A 26 6.83 -6.92 -2.78
N ARG A 27 5.89 -6.19 -3.39
CA ARG A 27 6.17 -5.28 -4.50
C ARG A 27 7.16 -4.18 -4.11
N LEU A 28 6.98 -3.56 -2.95
CA LEU A 28 7.92 -2.55 -2.43
C LEU A 28 9.32 -3.14 -2.25
N SER A 29 9.42 -4.34 -1.66
CA SER A 29 10.70 -5.01 -1.44
C SER A 29 11.46 -5.28 -2.74
N LEU A 30 10.74 -5.60 -3.82
CA LEU A 30 11.32 -5.81 -5.15
C LEU A 30 11.73 -4.50 -5.84
N SER A 31 11.05 -3.40 -5.53
CA SER A 31 11.23 -2.09 -6.20
C SER A 31 12.25 -1.19 -5.48
N TYR A 32 12.62 -1.52 -4.24
CA TYR A 32 13.40 -0.68 -3.30
C TYR A 32 14.74 -0.15 -3.84
N ASN A 33 15.35 -0.79 -4.84
CA ASN A 33 16.64 -0.36 -5.41
C ASN A 33 16.60 -0.08 -6.91
N LYS A 34 15.42 -0.10 -7.55
CA LYS A 34 15.31 -0.05 -9.02
C LYS A 34 14.49 1.12 -9.52
N ASP A 35 13.43 1.47 -8.81
CA ASP A 35 12.44 2.42 -9.30
C ASP A 35 12.34 3.62 -8.37
N ASN A 36 12.37 4.83 -8.93
CA ASN A 36 12.05 6.05 -8.18
C ASN A 36 10.56 6.37 -8.22
N ILE A 37 9.75 5.56 -8.92
CA ILE A 37 8.32 5.79 -9.13
C ILE A 37 7.52 4.56 -8.68
N LEU A 38 6.52 4.80 -7.85
CA LEU A 38 5.55 3.79 -7.41
C LEU A 38 4.17 4.12 -8.00
N LEU A 39 3.67 3.27 -8.89
CA LEU A 39 2.33 3.39 -9.46
C LEU A 39 1.37 2.48 -8.69
N LEU A 40 0.29 3.07 -8.19
CA LEU A 40 -0.75 2.41 -7.40
C LEU A 40 -2.11 2.66 -8.04
N ASP A 41 -2.76 1.59 -8.47
CA ASP A 41 -4.07 1.62 -9.10
C ASP A 41 -5.08 0.89 -8.20
N ASN A 42 -6.08 1.65 -7.72
CA ASN A 42 -7.16 1.17 -6.84
C ASN A 42 -6.66 0.28 -5.68
N SER A 43 -5.50 0.64 -5.11
CA SER A 43 -4.72 -0.23 -4.23
C SER A 43 -5.27 -0.35 -2.80
N THR A 44 -6.47 0.16 -2.56
CA THR A 44 -7.19 0.17 -1.27
C THR A 44 -8.54 -0.53 -1.35
N VAL A 45 -8.97 -0.98 -2.54
CA VAL A 45 -10.34 -1.46 -2.80
C VAL A 45 -10.80 -2.62 -1.92
N TYR A 46 -9.88 -3.49 -1.45
CA TYR A 46 -10.22 -4.61 -0.58
C TYR A 46 -9.83 -4.39 0.89
N LEU A 47 -9.40 -3.18 1.25
CA LEU A 47 -9.01 -2.85 2.61
C LEU A 47 -10.22 -2.36 3.40
N ASP A 48 -10.40 -2.89 4.61
CA ASP A 48 -11.31 -2.28 5.57
C ASP A 48 -10.79 -0.91 6.01
N PHE A 49 -11.64 -0.12 6.69
CA PHE A 49 -11.29 1.23 7.13
C PHE A 49 -9.99 1.30 7.95
N LYS A 50 -9.72 0.32 8.81
CA LYS A 50 -8.52 0.30 9.66
C LYS A 50 -7.28 0.05 8.81
N HIS A 51 -7.31 -0.96 7.95
CA HIS A 51 -6.19 -1.32 7.08
C HIS A 51 -5.94 -0.28 5.99
N LYS A 52 -7.00 0.33 5.46
CA LYS A 52 -6.93 1.46 4.54
C LYS A 52 -6.17 2.62 5.18
N ASN A 53 -6.54 3.06 6.38
CA ASN A 53 -5.80 4.11 7.06
C ASN A 53 -4.32 3.77 7.31
N LEU A 54 -4.01 2.52 7.68
CA LEU A 54 -2.62 2.08 7.84
C LEU A 54 -1.85 2.10 6.51
N PHE A 55 -2.47 1.64 5.43
CA PHE A 55 -1.91 1.67 4.08
C PHE A 55 -1.64 3.10 3.64
N LEU A 56 -2.64 3.99 3.73
CA LEU A 56 -2.53 5.41 3.40
C LEU A 56 -1.40 6.07 4.19
N ASN A 57 -1.30 5.79 5.50
CA ASN A 57 -0.25 6.32 6.34
C ASN A 57 1.16 5.81 5.97
N SER A 58 1.27 4.57 5.49
CA SER A 58 2.56 4.02 5.04
C SER A 58 3.12 4.75 3.82
N LEU A 59 2.25 5.30 2.96
CA LEU A 59 2.67 6.04 1.78
C LEU A 59 3.45 7.33 2.14
N PHE A 60 3.18 7.95 3.29
CA PHE A 60 3.99 9.09 3.78
C PHE A 60 5.42 8.71 4.12
N THR A 61 5.66 7.47 4.55
CA THR A 61 7.02 7.01 4.78
C THR A 61 7.73 6.80 3.45
N LEU A 62 7.00 6.27 2.47
CA LEU A 62 7.50 5.92 1.16
C LEU A 62 7.69 7.14 0.24
N GLU A 63 6.94 8.22 0.41
CA GLU A 63 7.04 9.40 -0.46
C GLU A 63 8.40 10.12 -0.38
N ASN A 64 9.17 9.87 0.68
CA ASN A 64 10.55 10.36 0.81
C ASN A 64 11.53 9.61 -0.08
N GLN A 65 11.15 8.42 -0.55
CA GLN A 65 11.98 7.52 -1.35
C GLN A 65 11.46 7.38 -2.78
N PHE A 66 10.14 7.46 -2.96
CA PHE A 66 9.47 7.28 -4.24
C PHE A 66 8.59 8.49 -4.58
N GLN A 67 8.52 8.82 -5.86
CA GLN A 67 7.40 9.55 -6.43
C GLN A 67 6.22 8.58 -6.57
N ILE A 68 5.10 8.87 -5.93
CA ILE A 68 3.95 7.97 -5.89
C ILE A 68 2.88 8.50 -6.85
N LEU A 69 2.49 7.71 -7.85
CA LEU A 69 1.34 7.97 -8.70
C LEU A 69 0.18 7.11 -8.22
N PHE A 70 -0.88 7.74 -7.75
CA PHE A 70 -2.04 7.09 -7.14
C PHE A 70 -3.30 7.31 -7.98
N PHE A 71 -3.91 6.23 -8.43
CA PHE A 71 -5.17 6.22 -9.16
C PHE A 71 -6.25 5.66 -8.25
N THR A 72 -7.28 6.48 -8.01
CA THR A 72 -8.43 6.08 -7.19
C THR A 72 -9.67 6.80 -7.62
N ASN A 73 -10.79 6.08 -7.54
CA ASN A 73 -12.13 6.64 -7.71
C ASN A 73 -12.76 7.05 -6.37
N ASP A 74 -12.09 6.77 -5.24
CA ASP A 74 -12.56 7.09 -3.90
C ASP A 74 -12.29 8.57 -3.54
N GLU A 75 -13.36 9.31 -3.24
CA GLU A 75 -13.27 10.75 -2.96
C GLU A 75 -12.57 11.05 -1.63
N GLU A 76 -12.76 10.21 -0.62
CA GLU A 76 -12.15 10.39 0.71
C GLU A 76 -10.65 10.17 0.64
N GLU A 77 -10.20 9.16 -0.11
CA GLU A 77 -8.79 8.93 -0.38
C GLU A 77 -8.17 10.12 -1.08
N ARG A 78 -8.81 10.61 -2.13
CA ARG A 78 -8.34 11.76 -2.88
C ARG A 78 -8.20 13.00 -1.99
N ASP A 79 -9.19 13.27 -1.14
CA ASP A 79 -9.16 14.42 -0.24
C ASP A 79 -8.16 14.23 0.91
N PHE A 80 -7.90 12.99 1.30
CA PHE A 80 -6.74 12.66 2.13
C PHE A 80 -5.43 13.04 1.41
N TYR A 81 -5.20 12.55 0.18
CA TYR A 81 -3.96 12.80 -0.60
C TYR A 81 -3.74 14.26 -0.96
N LYS A 82 -4.78 15.03 -1.30
CA LYS A 82 -4.64 16.46 -1.57
C LYS A 82 -4.06 17.24 -0.38
N ARG A 83 -4.26 16.74 0.84
CA ARG A 83 -3.72 17.33 2.07
C ARG A 83 -2.35 16.76 2.47
N ALA A 84 -1.87 15.78 1.71
CA ALA A 84 -0.89 14.81 2.18
C ALA A 84 0.25 14.67 1.18
N GLY A 85 1.44 15.04 1.62
CA GLY A 85 2.69 14.72 0.92
C GLY A 85 2.98 15.58 -0.32
N LYS A 86 4.26 15.78 -0.62
CA LYS A 86 4.69 16.58 -1.79
C LYS A 86 4.93 15.72 -3.03
N ASN A 87 5.16 14.42 -2.84
CA ASN A 87 5.56 13.51 -3.91
C ASN A 87 4.47 12.52 -4.31
N ILE A 88 3.22 12.80 -3.93
CA ILE A 88 2.05 12.01 -4.30
C ILE A 88 1.28 12.76 -5.39
N ILE A 89 1.23 12.17 -6.59
CA ILE A 89 0.42 12.67 -7.71
C ILE A 89 -0.82 11.80 -7.80
N TYR A 90 -2.00 12.42 -7.76
CA TYR A 90 -3.26 11.72 -7.95
C TYR A 90 -3.79 11.94 -9.37
N LEU A 91 -4.32 10.88 -9.97
CA LEU A 91 -4.99 10.91 -11.27
C LEU A 91 -6.38 10.28 -11.11
N LYS A 92 -7.39 10.95 -11.67
CA LYS A 92 -8.77 10.45 -11.70
C LYS A 92 -8.95 9.68 -13.00
N GLU A 93 -9.57 8.50 -12.93
CA GLU A 93 -10.06 7.77 -14.11
C GLU A 93 -11.33 8.41 -14.69
#